data_AF-A0A942RF65-F1
#
_entry.id   AF-A0A942RF65-F1
#
_cell.length_a   1.000
_cell.length_b   1.000
_cell.length_c   1.000
_cell.angle_alpha   90.00
_cell.angle_beta   90.00
_cell.angle_gamma   90.00
#
_symmetry.space_group_name_H-M   'P 1'
#
loop_
_entity.id
_entity.type
_entity.pdbx_description
1 polymer ?
#
loop_
_entity_poly.entity_id
_entity_poly.type
_entity_poly.pdbx_seq_one_letter_code
_entity_poly.pdbx_strand_id
1 'polypeptide(L)'
;MVFAEIFMQTLLAFAALLIFARLLGKQQVGQLTFFEYITGITIGSIGATIATDIAPNTTLRHFTALALFCAFTGLVQYISIVSRPARKLLDGEPTIVMHNGKILDKNMKIMRYNLDELLQ
;
A
#
# COMPACT_ATOMS: atom_id res chain seq x y z
N MET A 1 15.62 -16.77 -27.03
CA MET A 1 14.67 -17.32 -26.04
C MET A 1 14.63 -16.45 -24.78
N VAL A 2 15.76 -16.18 -24.12
CA VAL A 2 15.83 -15.33 -22.90
C VAL A 2 15.15 -13.96 -23.03
N PHE A 3 15.37 -13.21 -24.11
CA PHE A 3 14.74 -11.89 -24.29
C PHE A 3 13.21 -11.94 -24.43
N ALA A 4 12.65 -13.01 -25.01
CA ALA A 4 11.21 -13.18 -25.13
C ALA A 4 10.57 -13.54 -23.78
N GLU A 5 11.27 -14.33 -22.96
CA GLU A 5 10.86 -14.68 -21.60
C GLU A 5 10.86 -13.45 -20.68
N ILE A 6 11.92 -12.63 -20.72
CA ILE A 6 12.00 -11.36 -19.99
C ILE A 6 10.85 -10.42 -20.40
N PHE A 7 10.58 -10.30 -21.70
CA PHE A 7 9.48 -9.46 -22.19
C PHE A 7 8.13 -9.93 -21.63
N MET A 8 7.87 -11.24 -21.65
CA MET A 8 6.62 -11.81 -21.15
C MET A 8 6.48 -11.68 -19.63
N GLN A 9 7.55 -11.91 -18.87
CA GLN A 9 7.59 -11.72 -17.41
C GLN A 9 7.37 -10.25 -17.02
N THR A 10 8.02 -9.32 -17.73
CA THR A 10 7.85 -7.88 -17.49
C THR A 10 6.42 -7.42 -17.79
N LEU A 11 5.83 -7.89 -18.89
CA LEU A 11 4.45 -7.58 -19.24
C LEU A 11 3.46 -8.12 -18.19
N LEU A 12 3.68 -9.35 -17.71
CA LEU A 12 2.88 -9.95 -16.65
C LEU A 12 3.00 -9.19 -15.32
N ALA A 13 4.23 -8.86 -14.91
CA ALA A 13 4.46 -8.10 -13.68
C ALA A 13 3.82 -6.72 -13.75
N PHE A 14 3.99 -6.01 -14.88
CA PHE A 14 3.37 -4.70 -15.10
C PHE A 14 1.84 -4.76 -15.04
N ALA A 15 1.23 -5.71 -15.75
CA ALA A 15 -0.21 -5.89 -15.75
C ALA A 15 -0.74 -6.26 -14.35
N ALA A 16 -0.05 -7.17 -13.65
CA ALA A 16 -0.40 -7.57 -12.29
C ALA A 16 -0.35 -6.39 -11.33
N LEU A 17 0.75 -5.63 -11.32
CA LEU A 17 0.90 -4.45 -10.47
C LEU A 17 -0.19 -3.41 -10.74
N LEU A 18 -0.52 -3.15 -12.00
CA LEU A 18 -1.54 -2.17 -12.37
C LEU A 18 -2.94 -2.62 -11.96
N ILE A 19 -3.28 -3.90 -12.14
CA ILE A 19 -4.55 -4.48 -11.70
C ILE A 19 -4.65 -4.44 -10.18
N PHE A 20 -3.62 -4.88 -9.46
CA PHE A 20 -3.62 -4.89 -8.00
C PHE A 20 -3.67 -3.46 -7.45
N ALA A 21 -2.88 -2.53 -7.96
CA ALA A 21 -2.95 -1.13 -7.55
C ALA A 21 -4.37 -0.54 -7.76
N ARG A 22 -5.05 -0.89 -8.85
CA ARG A 22 -6.44 -0.49 -9.11
C ARG A 22 -7.42 -1.12 -8.11
N LEU A 23 -7.25 -2.40 -7.78
CA LEU A 23 -8.09 -3.12 -6.82
C LEU A 23 -7.93 -2.59 -5.39
N LEU A 24 -6.71 -2.23 -5.00
CA LEU A 24 -6.42 -1.61 -3.69
C LEU A 24 -6.95 -0.17 -3.58
N GLY A 25 -7.28 0.49 -4.70
CA GLY A 25 -8.02 1.76 -4.72
C GLY A 25 -7.19 3.04 -4.69
N LYS A 26 -7.86 4.19 -4.52
CA LYS A 26 -7.32 5.56 -4.67
C LYS A 26 -6.34 6.02 -3.57
N GLN A 27 -5.97 5.13 -2.65
CA GLN A 27 -5.18 5.44 -1.45
C GLN A 27 -3.75 5.95 -1.75
N GLN A 28 -3.26 5.84 -2.99
CA GLN A 28 -1.90 6.27 -3.35
C GLN A 28 -1.73 7.77 -3.66
N VAL A 29 -2.81 8.57 -3.77
CA VAL A 29 -2.71 9.96 -4.26
C VAL A 29 -2.95 11.01 -3.15
N GLY A 30 -3.31 10.61 -1.93
CA GLY A 30 -3.38 11.49 -0.76
C GLY A 30 -2.86 10.73 0.46
N GLN A 31 -1.89 11.32 1.19
CA GLN A 31 -1.18 10.76 2.35
C GLN A 31 -1.47 9.27 2.66
N LEU A 32 -0.64 8.39 2.09
CA LEU A 32 -0.69 6.95 2.36
C LEU A 32 -0.62 6.69 3.86
N THR A 33 -1.48 5.79 4.36
CA THR A 33 -1.29 5.27 5.71
C THR A 33 0.01 4.47 5.77
N PHE A 34 0.58 4.33 6.97
CA PHE A 34 1.80 3.56 7.18
C PHE A 34 1.67 2.13 6.63
N PHE A 35 0.51 1.52 6.83
CA PHE A 35 0.19 0.19 6.31
C PHE A 35 0.16 0.14 4.78
N GLU A 36 -0.48 1.12 4.13
CA GLU A 36 -0.54 1.23 2.67
C GLU A 36 0.84 1.44 2.05
N TYR A 37 1.69 2.25 2.70
CA TYR A 37 3.07 2.48 2.28
C TYR A 37 3.91 1.20 2.28
N ILE A 38 3.93 0.47 3.39
CA ILE A 38 4.68 -0.80 3.51
C ILE A 38 4.17 -1.83 2.49
N THR A 39 2.86 -1.92 2.36
CA THR A 39 2.23 -2.86 1.42
C THR A 39 2.62 -2.52 -0.02
N GLY A 40 2.55 -1.25 -0.41
CA GLY A 40 2.93 -0.80 -1.76
C GLY A 40 4.37 -1.16 -2.12
N ILE A 41 5.32 -0.90 -1.20
CA ILE A 41 6.73 -1.27 -1.40
C ILE A 41 6.89 -2.79 -1.52
N THR A 42 6.21 -3.56 -0.69
CA THR A 42 6.34 -5.02 -0.68
C THR A 42 5.80 -5.64 -1.97
N ILE A 43 4.62 -5.19 -2.42
CA ILE A 43 4.03 -5.60 -3.71
C ILE A 43 4.96 -5.22 -4.87
N GLY A 44 5.53 -4.00 -4.85
CA GLY A 44 6.50 -3.56 -5.85
C GLY A 44 7.76 -4.42 -5.89
N SER A 45 8.31 -4.81 -4.73
CA SER A 45 9.49 -5.67 -4.61
C SER A 45 9.23 -7.09 -5.15
N ILE A 46 8.08 -7.67 -4.82
CA ILE A 46 7.67 -8.98 -5.36
C ILE A 46 7.45 -8.86 -6.88
N GLY A 47 6.81 -7.80 -7.36
CA GLY A 47 6.64 -7.52 -8.78
C GLY A 47 7.97 -7.41 -9.54
N ALA A 48 8.95 -6.72 -8.96
CA ALA A 48 10.30 -6.65 -9.51
C ALA A 48 10.99 -8.02 -9.54
N THR A 49 10.77 -8.85 -8.52
CA THR A 49 11.29 -10.22 -8.48
C THR A 49 10.66 -11.10 -9.57
N ILE A 50 9.36 -10.96 -9.84
CA ILE A 50 8.69 -11.65 -10.96
C ILE A 50 9.30 -11.26 -12.31
N ALA A 51 9.68 -9.99 -12.48
CA ALA A 51 10.24 -9.48 -13.73
C ALA A 51 11.72 -9.82 -13.94
N THR A 52 12.47 -10.10 -12.87
CA THR A 52 13.94 -10.23 -12.91
C THR A 52 14.44 -11.65 -12.62
N ASP A 53 13.67 -12.49 -11.93
CA ASP A 53 14.03 -13.89 -11.68
C ASP A 53 13.74 -14.76 -12.91
N ILE A 54 14.79 -15.02 -13.69
CA ILE A 54 14.80 -15.84 -14.90
C ILE A 54 15.09 -17.33 -14.64
N ALA A 55 15.13 -17.78 -13.38
CA ALA A 55 15.31 -19.20 -13.10
C ALA A 55 14.09 -20.02 -13.57
N PRO A 56 14.30 -21.24 -14.10
CA PRO A 56 13.20 -22.06 -14.59
C PRO A 56 12.18 -22.39 -13.49
N ASN A 57 10.89 -22.37 -13.84
CA ASN A 57 9.75 -22.63 -12.96
C ASN A 57 9.57 -21.69 -11.75
N THR A 58 10.24 -20.54 -11.67
CA THR A 58 10.06 -19.60 -10.53
C THR A 58 8.90 -18.62 -10.72
N THR A 59 8.52 -18.30 -11.96
CA THR A 59 7.48 -17.31 -12.26
C THR A 59 6.13 -17.62 -11.60
N LEU A 60 5.67 -18.89 -11.66
CA LEU A 60 4.41 -19.29 -11.00
C LEU A 60 4.49 -19.14 -9.48
N ARG A 61 5.63 -19.48 -8.88
CA ARG A 61 5.85 -19.35 -7.43
C ARG A 61 5.81 -17.89 -6.98
N HIS A 62 6.43 -17.00 -7.75
CA HIS A 62 6.44 -15.56 -7.43
C HIS A 62 5.07 -14.93 -7.65
N PHE A 63 4.36 -15.35 -8.71
CA PHE A 63 3.00 -14.90 -8.95
C PHE A 63 2.03 -15.36 -7.86
N THR A 64 2.11 -16.61 -7.40
CA THR A 64 1.28 -17.08 -6.28
C THR A 64 1.62 -16.34 -4.99
N ALA A 65 2.90 -16.06 -4.71
CA ALA A 65 3.30 -15.24 -3.58
C ALA A 65 2.70 -13.82 -3.64
N LEU A 66 2.75 -13.18 -4.82
CA LEU A 66 2.14 -11.86 -5.03
C LEU A 66 0.62 -11.89 -4.82
N ALA A 67 -0.07 -12.88 -5.40
CA ALA A 67 -1.51 -13.03 -5.27
C ALA A 67 -1.93 -13.27 -3.81
N LEU A 68 -1.20 -14.12 -3.08
CA LEU A 68 -1.46 -14.41 -1.67
C LEU A 68 -1.22 -13.19 -0.80
N PHE A 69 -0.14 -12.45 -1.05
CA PHE A 69 0.16 -11.21 -0.35
C PHE A 69 -0.95 -10.18 -0.59
N CYS A 70 -1.36 -9.96 -1.83
CA CYS A 70 -2.48 -9.06 -2.15
C CYS A 70 -3.79 -9.50 -1.49
N ALA A 71 -4.07 -10.81 -1.44
CA ALA A 71 -5.25 -11.34 -0.76
C ALA A 71 -5.22 -11.04 0.75
N PHE A 72 -4.08 -11.21 1.41
CA PHE A 72 -3.92 -10.85 2.83
C PHE A 72 -4.02 -9.35 3.06
N THR A 73 -3.43 -8.53 2.20
CA THR A 73 -3.60 -7.08 2.27
C THR A 73 -5.07 -6.69 2.19
N GLY A 74 -5.80 -7.24 1.20
CA GLY A 74 -7.23 -6.97 1.04
C GLY A 74 -8.04 -7.42 2.25
N LEU A 75 -7.69 -8.56 2.85
CA LEU A 75 -8.31 -9.06 4.07
C LEU A 75 -8.07 -8.13 5.25
N VAL A 76 -6.83 -7.68 5.46
CA VAL A 76 -6.47 -6.74 6.53
C VAL A 76 -7.16 -5.39 6.34
N GLN A 77 -7.23 -4.88 5.10
CA GLN A 77 -7.99 -3.67 4.78
C GLN A 77 -9.48 -3.85 5.10
N TYR A 78 -10.07 -4.98 4.72
CA TYR A 78 -11.47 -5.27 5.04
C TYR A 78 -11.71 -5.33 6.56
N ILE A 79 -10.82 -5.99 7.31
CA ILE A 79 -10.88 -6.01 8.78
C ILE A 79 -10.77 -4.59 9.35
N SER A 80 -9.88 -3.75 8.81
CA SER A 80 -9.72 -2.35 9.24
C SER A 80 -11.03 -1.56 9.10
N ILE A 81 -11.79 -1.80 8.03
CA ILE A 81 -13.09 -1.15 7.80
C ILE A 81 -14.13 -1.59 8.84
N VAL A 82 -14.16 -2.89 9.18
CA VAL A 82 -15.17 -3.45 10.09
C VAL A 82 -14.83 -3.22 11.57
N SER A 83 -13.54 -3.22 11.92
CA SER A 83 -13.05 -3.22 13.30
C SER A 83 -12.29 -1.93 13.64
N ARG A 84 -12.90 -1.09 14.50
CA ARG A 84 -12.27 0.12 15.04
C ARG A 84 -10.92 -0.14 15.73
N PRO A 85 -10.74 -1.16 16.59
CA PRO A 85 -9.43 -1.43 17.19
C PRO A 85 -8.39 -1.88 16.15
N ALA A 86 -8.79 -2.62 15.11
CA ALA A 86 -7.89 -2.96 14.01
C ALA A 86 -7.48 -1.71 13.22
N ARG A 87 -8.44 -0.83 12.90
CA ARG A 87 -8.16 0.46 12.26
C ARG A 87 -7.20 1.32 13.06
N LYS A 88 -7.42 1.39 14.38
CA LYS A 88 -6.53 2.12 15.30
C LYS A 88 -5.11 1.57 15.29
N LEU A 89 -4.95 0.24 15.19
CA LEU A 89 -3.65 -0.40 15.13
C LEU A 89 -2.92 -0.18 13.80
N LEU A 90 -3.66 -0.22 12.68
CA LEU A 90 -3.10 -0.19 11.31
C LEU A 90 -2.91 1.24 10.78
N ASP A 91 -3.93 2.08 10.96
CA ASP A 91 -4.01 3.44 10.39
C ASP A 91 -3.84 4.53 11.46
N GLY A 92 -3.77 4.16 12.74
CA GLY A 92 -3.67 5.10 13.86
C GLY A 92 -5.03 5.68 14.30
N GLU A 93 -5.01 6.55 15.31
CA GLU A 93 -6.20 7.29 15.73
C GLU A 93 -6.35 8.60 14.96
N PRO A 94 -7.55 8.89 14.41
CA PRO A 94 -7.82 10.20 13.86
C PRO A 94 -7.73 11.24 14.97
N THR A 95 -6.87 12.24 14.78
CA THR A 95 -6.67 13.31 15.75
C THR A 95 -7.28 14.59 15.21
N ILE A 96 -8.24 15.15 15.96
CA ILE A 96 -8.90 16.40 15.58
C ILE A 96 -7.89 17.55 15.80
N VAL A 97 -7.56 18.28 14.73
CA VAL A 97 -6.63 19.43 14.79
C VAL A 97 -7.35 20.78 14.83
N MET A 98 -8.61 20.86 14.41
CA MET A 98 -9.44 22.07 14.50
C MET A 98 -10.88 21.70 14.88
N HIS A 99 -11.49 22.47 15.78
CA HIS A 99 -12.89 22.30 16.17
C HIS A 99 -13.57 23.68 16.36
N ASN A 100 -14.71 23.89 15.69
CA ASN A 100 -15.47 25.15 15.74
C ASN A 100 -14.61 26.41 15.52
N GLY A 101 -13.76 26.40 14.49
CA GLY A 101 -12.88 27.52 14.14
C GLY A 101 -11.70 27.73 15.09
N LYS A 102 -11.50 26.87 16.09
CA LYS A 102 -10.34 26.91 17.00
C LYS A 102 -9.35 25.81 16.65
N ILE A 103 -8.10 26.19 16.44
CA ILE A 103 -6.98 25.26 16.27
C ILE A 103 -6.66 24.64 17.63
N LEU A 104 -6.44 23.33 17.65
CA LEU A 104 -6.12 22.55 18.84
C LEU A 104 -4.60 22.32 18.92
N ASP A 105 -3.86 23.33 19.37
CA ASP A 105 -2.38 23.31 19.43
C ASP A 105 -1.80 22.10 20.17
N LYS A 106 -2.49 21.63 21.22
CA LYS A 106 -2.06 20.45 21.97
C LYS A 106 -2.04 19.19 21.10
N ASN A 107 -3.05 19.03 20.24
CA ASN A 107 -3.16 17.89 19.35
C ASN A 107 -2.16 17.99 18.20
N MET A 108 -1.96 19.20 17.67
CA MET A 108 -0.89 19.47 16.69
C MET A 108 0.50 19.15 17.23
N LYS A 109 0.82 19.51 18.48
CA LYS A 109 2.11 19.16 19.11
C LYS A 109 2.30 17.65 19.26
N ILE A 110 1.25 16.91 19.62
CA ILE A 110 1.31 15.43 19.71
C ILE A 110 1.57 14.82 18.34
N MET A 111 0.91 15.33 17.30
CA MET A 111 1.08 14.89 15.91
C MET A 111 2.37 15.43 15.27
N ARG A 112 3.11 16.31 15.96
CA ARG A 112 4.24 17.07 15.41
C ARG A 112 3.88 17.81 14.10
N TYR A 113 2.60 18.20 13.99
CA TYR A 113 2.02 18.89 12.85
C TYR A 113 2.10 20.40 13.07
N ASN A 114 2.62 21.14 12.11
CA ASN A 114 2.80 22.59 12.22
C ASN A 114 1.68 23.37 11.50
N LEU A 115 1.69 24.70 11.66
CA LEU A 115 0.62 25.56 11.15
C LEU A 115 0.70 25.73 9.63
N ASP A 116 1.89 25.68 9.04
CA ASP A 116 2.10 25.72 7.60
C ASP A 116 1.53 24.46 6.92
N GLU A 117 1.75 23.29 7.54
CA GLU A 117 1.17 22.01 7.11
C GLU A 117 -0.37 22.01 7.21
N LEU A 118 -0.95 22.71 8.18
CA LEU A 118 -2.41 22.83 8.30
C LEU A 118 -3.04 23.71 7.20
N LEU A 119 -2.27 24.64 6.63
CA LEU A 119 -2.73 25.59 5.61
C LEU A 119 -2.52 25.10 4.17
N GLN A 120 -1.73 24.04 3.97
CA GLN A 120 -1.57 23.36 2.67
C GLN A 120 -2.76 22.45 2.35
#